data_AF-A0A519XZP7-F1
#
_entry.id   AF-A0A519XZP7-F1
#
_cell.length_a   1.000
_cell.length_b   1.000
_cell.length_c   1.000
_cell.angle_alpha   90.00
_cell.angle_beta   90.00
_cell.angle_gamma   90.00
#
_symmetry.space_group_name_H-M   'P 1'
#
loop_
_entity.id
_entity.type
_entity.pdbx_description
1 polymer ?
#
loop_
_entity_poly.entity_id
_entity_poly.type
_entity_poly.pdbx_seq_one_letter_code
_entity_poly.pdbx_strand_id
1 'polypeptide(L)' 'DEITSKIPLENRMTTAEEIANMTAFLMSSKSSHTTGQIIHVDGGYVHLDRALANA' A
#
# COMPACT_ATOMS: atom_id res chain seq x y z
N ASP A 1 12.26 -6.09 -11.42
CA ASP A 1 11.44 -7.19 -11.98
C ASP A 1 10.13 -6.65 -12.52
N GLU A 2 9.43 -7.41 -13.38
CA GLU A 2 8.20 -6.98 -14.07
C GLU A 2 7.08 -6.50 -13.13
N ILE A 3 7.03 -7.04 -11.91
CA ILE A 3 6.07 -6.60 -10.89
C ILE A 3 6.47 -5.24 -10.33
N THR A 4 7.76 -5.07 -10.04
CA THR A 4 8.28 -3.86 -9.39
C THR A 4 8.12 -2.62 -10.27
N SER A 5 8.27 -2.77 -11.59
CA SER A 5 8.04 -1.68 -12.55
C SER A 5 6.58 -1.25 -12.68
N LYS A 6 5.64 -2.04 -12.14
CA LYS A 6 4.21 -1.71 -12.11
C LYS A 6 3.78 -1.07 -10.79
N ILE A 7 4.69 -0.89 -9.82
CA ILE A 7 4.41 -0.23 -8.55
C ILE A 7 4.77 1.26 -8.70
N PRO A 8 3.79 2.18 -8.71
CA PRO A 8 4.06 3.60 -8.96
C PRO A 8 5.01 4.25 -7.96
N LEU A 9 4.94 3.84 -6.69
CA LEU A 9 5.83 4.36 -5.67
C LEU A 9 7.24 3.83 -5.88
N GLU A 10 8.08 4.69 -6.47
CA GLU A 10 9.53 4.50 -6.63
C GLU A 10 9.94 3.20 -7.35
N ASN A 11 9.01 2.50 -7.99
CA ASN A 11 9.23 1.19 -8.60
C ASN A 11 9.92 0.22 -7.62
N ARG A 12 9.38 0.10 -6.39
CA ARG A 12 9.86 -0.85 -5.37
C ARG A 12 8.73 -1.64 -4.73
N MET A 13 9.07 -2.79 -4.16
CA MET A 13 8.11 -3.56 -3.35
C MET A 13 7.81 -2.85 -2.02
N THR A 14 6.60 -3.04 -1.52
CA THR A 14 6.27 -2.75 -0.12
C THR A 14 7.14 -3.63 0.79
N THR A 15 7.68 -3.03 1.84
CA THR A 15 8.47 -3.71 2.87
C THR A 15 7.58 -4.32 3.95
N ALA A 16 8.10 -5.32 4.67
CA ALA A 16 7.38 -5.88 5.82
C ALA A 16 7.14 -4.83 6.92
N GLU A 17 8.06 -3.88 7.08
CA GLU A 17 7.94 -2.79 8.05
C GLU A 17 6.79 -1.83 7.72
N GLU A 18 6.58 -1.49 6.45
CA GLU A 18 5.44 -0.67 6.01
C GLU A 18 4.10 -1.36 6.31
N ILE A 19 4.00 -2.67 6.11
CA ILE A 19 2.81 -3.46 6.48
C ILE A 19 2.63 -3.49 8.01
N ALA A 20 3.71 -3.73 8.75
CA ALA A 20 3.67 -3.81 10.21
C ALA A 20 3.25 -2.48 10.84
N ASN A 21 3.76 -1.36 10.33
CA ASN A 21 3.42 -0.01 10.81
C ASN A 21 1.93 0.30 10.61
N MET A 22 1.37 -0.01 9.43
CA MET A 22 -0.07 0.17 9.21
C MET A 22 -0.90 -0.74 10.12
N THR A 23 -0.49 -1.99 10.29
CA THR A 23 -1.16 -2.96 11.18
C THR A 23 -1.16 -2.45 12.62
N ALA A 24 0.00 -2.01 13.12
CA ALA A 24 0.14 -1.45 14.46
C ALA A 24 -0.74 -0.21 14.67
N PHE A 25 -0.84 0.67 13.66
CA PHE A 25 -1.74 1.81 13.71
C PHE A 25 -3.22 1.38 13.81
N LEU A 26 -3.66 0.44 12.96
CA LEU A 26 -5.05 -0.05 12.95
C LEU A 26 -5.44 -0.74 14.26
N MET A 27 -4.51 -1.44 14.90
CA MET A 27 -4.73 -2.07 16.20
C MET A 27 -4.75 -1.08 17.37
N SER A 28 -4.22 0.13 17.18
CA SER A 28 -4.12 1.11 18.25
C SER A 28 -5.45 1.83 18.51
N SER A 29 -5.58 2.44 19.69
CA SER A 29 -6.74 3.30 20.02
C SER A 29 -6.92 4.49 19.07
N LYS A 30 -5.88 4.87 18.32
CA LYS A 30 -5.95 5.95 17.32
C LYS A 30 -6.87 5.60 16.14
N SER A 31 -7.14 4.32 15.92
CA SER A 31 -8.01 3.82 14.86
C SER A 31 -9.30 3.19 15.42
N SER A 32 -9.71 3.59 16.63
CA SER A 32 -10.84 2.98 17.38
C SER A 32 -12.20 3.03 16.68
N HIS A 33 -12.37 3.88 15.66
CA HIS A 33 -13.60 3.98 14.89
C HIS A 33 -13.45 3.58 13.42
N THR A 34 -12.35 2.91 13.07
CA THR A 34 -12.13 2.33 11.74
C THR A 34 -12.59 0.88 11.73
N THR A 35 -13.65 0.57 10.97
CA THR A 35 -14.16 -0.80 10.82
C THR A 35 -14.71 -1.04 9.41
N GLY A 36 -14.73 -2.30 8.96
CA GLY A 36 -15.26 -2.71 7.66
C GLY A 36 -14.48 -2.19 6.44
N GLN A 37 -13.26 -1.68 6.64
CA GLN A 37 -12.43 -1.12 5.57
C GLN A 37 -11.49 -2.16 4.96
N ILE A 38 -11.18 -2.01 3.68
CA ILE A 38 -10.08 -2.70 3.00
C ILE A 38 -8.97 -1.67 2.76
N ILE A 39 -7.90 -1.76 3.55
CA ILE A 39 -6.76 -0.85 3.46
C ILE A 39 -5.69 -1.45 2.57
N HIS A 40 -5.24 -0.68 1.57
CA HIS A 40 -4.19 -1.09 0.65
C HIS A 40 -2.88 -0.39 1.02
N VAL A 41 -1.84 -1.18 1.28
CA VAL A 41 -0.47 -0.71 1.54
C VAL A 41 0.42 -1.25 0.42
N ASP A 42 0.26 -0.68 -0.77
CA ASP A 42 0.69 -1.31 -2.03
C ASP A 42 1.48 -0.38 -2.96
N GLY A 43 1.88 0.81 -2.49
CA GLY A 43 2.60 1.78 -3.31
C GLY A 43 1.80 2.28 -4.53
N GLY A 44 0.46 2.15 -4.52
CA GLY A 44 -0.41 2.56 -5.61
C GLY A 44 -0.68 1.47 -6.66
N TYR A 45 -0.24 0.24 -6.44
CA TYR A 45 -0.34 -0.85 -7.41
C TYR A 45 -1.77 -1.15 -7.89
N VAL A 46 -2.76 -1.12 -6.98
CA VAL A 46 -4.15 -1.48 -7.32
C VAL A 46 -4.96 -0.32 -7.89
N HIS A 47 -4.69 0.92 -7.45
CA HIS A 47 -5.61 2.05 -7.65
C HIS A 47 -5.12 3.11 -8.62
N LEU A 48 -3.81 3.19 -8.89
CA LEU A 48 -3.30 4.17 -9.85
C LEU A 48 -3.53 3.68 -11.28
N ASP A 49 -3.74 4.63 -12.20
CA ASP A 49 -3.94 4.32 -13.60
C ASP A 49 -2.75 3.52 -14.14
N ARG A 50 -3.04 2.38 -14.78
CA ARG A 50 -2.02 1.54 -15.44
C ARG A 50 -1.27 2.31 -16.52
N ALA A 51 -1.86 3.36 -17.11
CA ALA A 51 -1.16 4.21 -18.06
C ALA A 51 0.00 4.99 -17.42
N LEU A 52 -0.10 5.36 -16.14
CA LEU A 52 0.98 6.02 -15.40
C LEU A 52 2.08 5.03 -14.97
N ALA A 53 1.72 3.77 -14.74
CA ALA A 53 2.66 2.72 -14.34
C ALA A 53 3.45 2.12 -15.52
N ASN A 54 3.06 2.39 -16.77
CA ASN A 54 3.75 1.92 -17.98
C ASN A 54 4.35 3.07 -18.81
N ALA A 55 4.35 4.30 -18.28
CA ALA A 55 4.96 5.48 -18.91
C ALA A 55 6.46 5.59 -18.60
#